data_AF-J9H550-F1
#
_entry.id   AF-J9H550-F1
#
_cell.length_a   1.000
_cell.length_b   1.000
_cell.length_c   1.000
_cell.angle_alpha   90.00
_cell.angle_beta   90.00
_cell.angle_gamma   90.00
#
_symmetry.space_group_name_H-M   'P 1'
#
loop_
_entity.id
_entity.type
_entity.pdbx_description
1 polymer ?
#
loop_
_entity_poly.entity_id
_entity_poly.type
_entity_poly.pdbx_seq_one_letter_code
_entity_poly.pdbx_strand_id
1 'polypeptide(L)'
;MDSIQQHFMQLYQSGISPDSLTALSMQAQDEMEGYIKQLQDAKKNYLKQHLDEDIAVYGITQLGDAEAMIEIYQQLGEKAKTGALAPLFEQIKDYCEGEIKRQQAAEAVQPGKPAPEFTLTDINGKPFSLASLRGKYVVLDFWGSWCGWCIKGMPEMKNYYKKYSKKMEIVGIDCNEPEDKWKEAVKKHELPWIHVIDNEKRKCCGDVCRQRFPHKGHY
;
A
#
# COMPACT_ATOMS: atom_id res chain seq x y z
N MET A 1 15.50 -19.71 -16.58
CA MET A 1 14.76 -20.07 -15.35
C MET A 1 14.28 -21.52 -15.35
N ASP A 2 14.27 -22.22 -16.49
CA ASP A 2 13.74 -23.60 -16.59
C ASP A 2 14.57 -24.69 -15.87
N SER A 3 15.83 -24.45 -15.51
CA SER A 3 16.72 -25.51 -14.97
C SER A 3 16.45 -25.88 -13.51
N ILE A 4 16.07 -24.92 -12.66
CA ILE A 4 15.82 -25.17 -11.23
C ILE A 4 14.53 -25.96 -11.06
N GLN A 5 13.49 -25.61 -11.83
CA GLN A 5 12.20 -26.28 -11.79
C GLN A 5 12.31 -27.72 -12.32
N GLN A 6 13.09 -27.94 -13.37
CA GLN A 6 13.43 -29.28 -13.86
C GLN A 6 14.20 -30.11 -12.83
N HIS A 7 15.16 -29.48 -12.14
CA HIS A 7 15.93 -30.16 -11.09
C HIS A 7 15.05 -30.53 -9.89
N PHE A 8 14.15 -29.65 -9.46
CA PHE A 8 13.14 -29.96 -8.43
C PHE A 8 12.23 -31.13 -8.84
N MET A 9 11.78 -31.16 -10.09
CA MET A 9 10.96 -32.25 -10.63
C MET A 9 11.73 -33.58 -10.69
N GLN A 10 13.02 -33.55 -11.01
CA GLN A 10 13.89 -34.73 -10.98
C GLN A 10 14.11 -35.26 -9.55
N LEU A 11 14.30 -34.37 -8.58
CA LEU A 11 14.45 -34.74 -7.16
C LEU A 11 13.15 -35.31 -6.57
N TYR A 12 12.01 -34.79 -7.00
CA TYR A 12 10.71 -35.37 -6.65
C TYR A 12 10.54 -36.77 -7.27
N GLN A 13 10.93 -36.95 -8.53
CA GLN A 13 10.90 -38.23 -9.22
C GLN A 13 11.88 -39.27 -8.65
N SER A 14 12.96 -38.83 -7.99
CA SER A 14 13.92 -39.72 -7.32
C SER A 14 13.50 -40.16 -5.91
N GLY A 15 12.30 -39.77 -5.45
CA GLY A 15 11.71 -40.23 -4.19
C GLY A 15 12.01 -39.36 -2.98
N ILE A 16 12.59 -38.17 -3.17
CA ILE A 16 12.73 -37.18 -2.09
C ILE A 16 11.35 -36.58 -1.81
N SER A 17 10.92 -36.62 -0.55
CA SER A 17 9.60 -36.10 -0.19
C SER A 17 9.54 -34.58 -0.44
N PRO A 18 8.37 -34.04 -0.84
CA PRO A 18 8.20 -32.61 -1.00
C PRO A 18 8.52 -31.85 0.30
N ASP A 19 8.22 -32.42 1.48
CA ASP A 19 8.55 -31.81 2.78
C ASP A 19 10.07 -31.66 2.99
N SER A 20 10.88 -32.65 2.58
CA SER A 20 12.34 -32.55 2.66
C SER A 20 12.91 -31.54 1.67
N LEU A 21 12.34 -31.43 0.47
CA LEU A 21 12.72 -30.40 -0.49
C LEU A 21 12.33 -29.00 -0.02
N THR A 22 11.15 -28.86 0.59
CA THR A 22 10.70 -27.61 1.20
C THR A 22 11.62 -27.20 2.35
N ALA A 23 11.97 -28.12 3.26
CA ALA A 23 12.89 -27.82 4.35
C ALA A 23 14.28 -27.38 3.87
N LEU A 24 14.83 -28.04 2.83
CA LEU A 24 16.10 -27.64 2.22
C LEU A 24 16.00 -26.25 1.57
N SER A 25 14.88 -25.98 0.87
CA SER A 25 14.66 -24.67 0.25
C SER A 25 14.52 -23.55 1.27
N MET A 26 13.84 -23.81 2.39
CA MET A 26 13.71 -22.87 3.51
C MET A 26 15.07 -22.59 4.16
N GLN A 27 15.88 -23.63 4.40
CA GLN A 27 17.22 -23.43 4.95
C GLN A 27 18.10 -22.58 4.01
N ALA A 28 18.08 -22.86 2.71
CA ALA A 28 18.81 -22.07 1.74
C ALA A 28 18.30 -20.61 1.66
N GLN A 29 17.00 -20.39 1.86
CA GLN A 29 16.41 -19.05 1.96
C GLN A 29 16.89 -18.32 3.22
N ASP A 30 16.84 -18.97 4.38
CA ASP A 30 17.29 -18.38 5.65
C ASP A 30 18.78 -18.00 5.60
N GLU A 31 19.63 -18.86 5.03
CA GLU A 31 21.06 -18.57 4.83
C GLU A 31 21.26 -17.36 3.89
N MET A 32 20.51 -17.31 2.79
CA MET A 32 20.56 -16.19 1.84
C MET A 32 20.09 -14.87 2.48
N GLU A 33 19.00 -14.90 3.25
CA GLU A 33 18.50 -13.74 4.00
C GLU A 33 19.54 -13.24 5.01
N GLY A 34 20.26 -14.16 5.66
CA GLY A 34 21.37 -13.84 6.54
C GLY A 34 22.47 -13.03 5.84
N TYR A 35 22.89 -13.46 4.64
CA TYR A 35 23.89 -12.73 3.85
C TYR A 35 23.38 -11.38 3.33
N ILE A 36 22.14 -11.32 2.87
CA ILE A 36 21.50 -10.07 2.43
C ILE A 36 21.51 -9.06 3.57
N LYS A 37 21.12 -9.48 4.77
CA LYS A 37 21.11 -8.63 5.96
C LYS A 37 22.50 -8.12 6.31
N GLN A 38 23.53 -8.97 6.29
CA GLN A 38 24.91 -8.55 6.54
C GLN A 38 25.38 -7.50 5.53
N LEU A 39 25.05 -7.67 4.25
CA LEU A 39 25.37 -6.69 3.21
C LEU A 39 24.62 -5.36 3.41
N GLN A 40 23.35 -5.42 3.81
CA GLN A 40 22.56 -4.23 4.14
C GLN A 40 23.15 -3.48 5.34
N ASP A 41 23.49 -4.18 6.42
CA ASP A 41 24.11 -3.59 7.61
C ASP A 41 25.45 -2.95 7.29
N ALA A 42 26.29 -3.61 6.48
CA ALA A 42 27.57 -3.06 6.05
C ALA A 42 27.40 -1.78 5.22
N LYS A 43 26.48 -1.77 4.24
CA LYS A 43 26.14 -0.58 3.45
C LYS A 43 25.65 0.56 4.34
N LYS A 44 24.72 0.27 5.25
CA LYS A 44 24.14 1.24 6.17
C LYS A 44 25.18 1.87 7.08
N ASN A 45 26.08 1.06 7.64
CA ASN A 45 27.17 1.54 8.50
C ASN A 45 28.15 2.44 7.75
N TYR A 46 28.45 2.12 6.49
CA TYR A 46 29.23 2.99 5.62
C TYR A 46 28.53 4.33 5.41
N LEU A 47 27.25 4.33 5.01
CA LEU A 47 26.50 5.57 4.75
C LEU A 47 26.40 6.47 5.98
N LYS A 48 26.25 5.89 7.17
CA LYS A 48 26.24 6.64 8.44
C LYS A 48 27.53 7.42 8.71
N GLN A 49 28.65 7.02 8.13
CA GLN A 49 29.94 7.72 8.25
C GLN A 49 30.13 8.80 7.18
N HIS A 50 29.30 8.80 6.12
CA HIS A 50 29.44 9.64 4.94
C HIS A 50 28.18 10.49 4.66
N LEU A 51 27.38 10.80 5.69
CA LEU A 51 26.06 11.43 5.55
C LEU A 51 26.06 12.82 4.88
N ASP A 52 27.19 13.53 4.88
CA ASP A 52 27.35 14.86 4.26
C ASP A 52 28.03 14.80 2.88
N GLU A 53 28.23 13.59 2.32
CA GLU A 53 28.86 13.39 1.01
C GLU A 53 27.85 12.97 -0.05
N ASP A 54 28.10 13.35 -1.32
CA ASP A 54 27.24 12.99 -2.46
C ASP A 54 27.04 11.48 -2.58
N ILE A 55 28.06 10.67 -2.23
CA ILE A 55 27.97 9.21 -2.30
C ILE A 55 26.85 8.65 -1.41
N ALA A 56 26.48 9.33 -0.34
CA ALA A 56 25.37 8.90 0.52
C ALA A 56 24.03 8.94 -0.21
N VAL A 57 23.82 9.92 -1.10
CA VAL A 57 22.60 10.03 -1.92
C VAL A 57 22.46 8.82 -2.84
N TYR A 58 23.53 8.45 -3.55
CA TYR A 58 23.51 7.24 -4.37
C TYR A 58 23.36 5.97 -3.52
N GLY A 59 24.11 5.87 -2.43
CA GLY A 59 24.15 4.69 -1.58
C GLY A 59 22.81 4.33 -0.93
N ILE A 60 21.95 5.31 -0.62
CA ILE A 60 20.57 5.07 -0.15
C ILE A 60 19.81 4.16 -1.12
N THR A 61 19.94 4.40 -2.44
CA THR A 61 19.24 3.59 -3.47
C THR A 61 19.68 2.12 -3.48
N GLN A 62 20.81 1.79 -2.85
CA GLN A 62 21.42 0.47 -2.83
C GLN A 62 21.07 -0.35 -1.57
N LEU A 63 20.32 0.22 -0.62
CA LEU A 63 19.91 -0.47 0.60
C LEU A 63 18.82 -1.52 0.33
N GLY A 64 17.93 -1.26 -0.62
CA GLY A 64 16.93 -2.22 -1.09
C GLY A 64 15.73 -2.41 -0.15
N ASP A 65 15.71 -1.74 1.00
CA ASP A 65 14.61 -1.76 1.95
C ASP A 65 14.18 -0.33 2.33
N ALA A 66 12.86 -0.08 2.34
CA ALA A 66 12.32 1.25 2.55
C ALA A 66 12.65 1.82 3.94
N GLU A 67 12.76 0.95 4.96
CA GLU A 67 13.03 1.35 6.34
C GLU A 67 14.45 1.91 6.50
N ALA A 68 15.47 1.20 6.03
CA ALA A 68 16.85 1.69 6.06
C ALA A 68 17.04 2.88 5.14
N MET A 69 16.34 2.93 3.99
CA MET A 69 16.34 4.11 3.12
C MET A 69 15.85 5.35 3.88
N ILE A 70 14.70 5.26 4.54
CA ILE A 70 14.13 6.34 5.36
C ILE A 70 15.09 6.74 6.48
N GLU A 71 15.68 5.77 7.19
CA GLU A 71 16.59 6.04 8.30
C GLU A 71 17.80 6.87 7.85
N ILE A 72 18.44 6.51 6.74
CA ILE A 72 19.59 7.26 6.22
C ILE A 72 19.14 8.60 5.63
N TYR A 73 18.03 8.63 4.89
CA TYR A 73 17.45 9.87 4.35
C TYR A 73 17.23 10.93 5.43
N GLN A 74 16.68 10.55 6.59
CA GLN A 74 16.44 11.46 7.71
C GLN A 74 17.72 12.02 8.34
N GLN A 75 18.86 11.34 8.15
CA GLN A 75 20.15 11.70 8.74
C GLN A 75 21.10 12.40 7.76
N LEU A 76 20.73 12.52 6.48
CA LEU A 76 21.58 13.18 5.48
C LEU A 76 21.94 14.61 5.89
N GLY A 77 23.21 14.95 5.70
CA GLY A 77 23.75 16.30 5.86
C GLY A 77 23.36 17.22 4.69
N GLU A 78 23.42 18.52 4.92
CA GLU A 78 22.99 19.52 3.92
C GLU A 78 23.79 19.45 2.63
N LYS A 79 25.11 19.15 2.68
CA LYS A 79 25.91 19.12 1.46
C LYS A 79 25.50 17.97 0.54
N ALA A 80 25.13 16.82 1.09
CA ALA A 80 24.61 15.71 0.30
C ALA A 80 23.29 16.08 -0.40
N LYS A 81 22.43 16.87 0.26
CA LYS A 81 21.12 17.28 -0.30
C LYS A 81 21.27 18.27 -1.45
N THR A 82 22.24 19.18 -1.36
CA THR A 82 22.45 20.27 -2.35
C THR A 82 23.62 20.02 -3.30
N GLY A 83 24.27 18.86 -3.21
CA GLY A 83 25.49 18.54 -3.94
C GLY A 83 25.24 18.10 -5.39
N ALA A 84 26.21 17.39 -5.97
CA ALA A 84 26.17 16.98 -7.38
C ALA A 84 24.99 16.04 -7.69
N LEU A 85 24.48 15.33 -6.68
CA LEU A 85 23.36 14.40 -6.81
C LEU A 85 22.01 14.97 -6.33
N ALA A 86 21.87 16.30 -6.18
CA ALA A 86 20.62 16.94 -5.76
C ALA A 86 19.35 16.50 -6.55
N PRO A 87 19.39 16.29 -7.88
CA PRO A 87 18.22 15.79 -8.61
C PRO A 87 17.80 14.37 -8.19
N LEU A 88 18.76 13.50 -7.87
CA LEU A 88 18.47 12.16 -7.35
C LEU A 88 17.97 12.25 -5.90
N PHE A 89 18.52 13.16 -5.10
CA PHE A 89 18.04 13.43 -3.74
C PHE A 89 16.55 13.81 -3.73
N GLU A 90 16.09 14.69 -4.61
CA GLU A 90 14.66 15.05 -4.67
C GLU A 90 13.77 13.85 -4.99
N GLN A 91 14.21 12.92 -5.85
CA GLN A 91 13.46 11.68 -6.10
C GLN A 91 13.42 10.77 -4.86
N ILE A 92 14.54 10.64 -4.15
CA ILE A 92 14.63 9.86 -2.92
C ILE A 92 13.75 10.48 -1.83
N LYS A 93 13.74 11.81 -1.73
CA LYS A 93 12.90 12.56 -0.81
C LYS A 93 11.42 12.32 -1.07
N ASP A 94 10.96 12.47 -2.32
CA ASP A 94 9.56 12.20 -2.69
C ASP A 94 9.14 10.77 -2.33
N TYR A 95 10.02 9.80 -2.60
CA TYR A 95 9.81 8.40 -2.23
C TYR A 95 9.72 8.22 -0.71
N CYS A 96 10.73 8.66 0.03
CA CYS A 96 10.83 8.47 1.49
C CYS A 96 9.71 9.20 2.23
N GLU A 97 9.41 10.45 1.88
CA GLU A 97 8.28 11.19 2.46
C GLU A 97 6.94 10.51 2.14
N GLY A 98 6.81 9.93 0.94
CA GLY A 98 5.65 9.14 0.55
C GLY A 98 5.48 7.88 1.40
N GLU A 99 6.57 7.15 1.68
CA GLU A 99 6.57 5.97 2.54
C GLU A 99 6.30 6.33 4.01
N ILE A 100 6.93 7.39 4.54
CA ILE A 100 6.68 7.87 5.91
C ILE A 100 5.19 8.18 6.10
N LYS A 101 4.58 8.90 5.15
CA LYS A 101 3.13 9.18 5.18
C LYS A 101 2.30 7.89 5.16
N ARG A 102 2.72 6.88 4.38
CA ARG A 102 2.04 5.55 4.35
C ARG A 102 2.15 4.83 5.69
N GLN A 103 3.31 4.84 6.33
CA GLN A 103 3.52 4.21 7.63
C GLN A 103 2.68 4.89 8.72
N GLN A 104 2.67 6.23 8.75
CA GLN A 104 1.84 7.00 9.67
C GLN A 104 0.34 6.74 9.47
N ALA A 105 -0.11 6.68 8.21
CA ALA A 105 -1.49 6.31 7.88
C ALA A 105 -1.83 4.89 8.37
N ALA A 106 -0.92 3.93 8.17
CA ALA A 106 -1.10 2.55 8.61
C ALA A 106 -1.18 2.43 10.14
N GLU A 107 -0.36 3.20 10.86
CA GLU A 107 -0.39 3.27 12.32
C GLU A 107 -1.71 3.88 12.84
N ALA A 108 -2.23 4.90 12.13
CA ALA A 108 -3.51 5.52 12.48
C ALA A 108 -4.72 4.59 12.32
N VAL A 109 -4.64 3.58 11.45
CA VAL A 109 -5.75 2.65 11.14
C VAL A 109 -5.64 1.29 11.84
N GLN A 110 -4.81 1.18 12.88
CA GLN A 110 -4.66 -0.07 13.64
C GLN A 110 -5.94 -0.46 14.40
N PRO A 111 -6.19 -1.77 14.62
CA PRO A 111 -7.32 -2.25 15.42
C PRO A 111 -7.38 -1.57 16.80
N GLY A 112 -8.57 -1.07 17.17
CA GLY A 112 -8.80 -0.39 18.44
C GLY A 112 -8.50 1.12 18.42
N LYS A 113 -7.88 1.66 17.36
CA LYS A 113 -7.79 3.11 17.16
C LYS A 113 -9.11 3.66 16.57
N PRO A 114 -9.49 4.91 16.87
CA PRO A 114 -10.59 5.58 16.18
C PRO A 114 -10.31 5.67 14.67
N ALA A 115 -11.32 5.42 13.84
CA ALA A 115 -11.20 5.63 12.40
C ALA A 115 -10.93 7.11 12.08
N PRO A 116 -10.06 7.42 11.10
CA PRO A 116 -9.84 8.80 10.66
C PRO A 116 -11.13 9.48 10.21
N GLU A 117 -11.36 10.69 10.70
CA GLU A 117 -12.52 11.49 10.31
C GLU A 117 -12.31 12.10 8.93
N PHE A 118 -13.35 12.02 8.09
CA PHE A 118 -13.36 12.69 6.79
C PHE A 118 -14.73 13.28 6.50
N THR A 119 -14.73 14.27 5.61
CA THR A 119 -15.92 14.81 4.98
C THR A 119 -15.70 14.77 3.47
N LEU A 120 -16.57 14.07 2.75
CA LEU A 120 -16.52 13.90 1.30
C LEU A 120 -17.86 14.24 0.67
N THR A 121 -17.90 14.40 -0.64
CA THR A 121 -19.14 14.69 -1.37
C THR A 121 -19.88 13.39 -1.67
N ASP A 122 -21.17 13.33 -1.33
CA ASP A 122 -22.05 12.20 -1.63
C ASP A 122 -22.55 12.22 -3.08
N ILE A 123 -23.26 11.17 -3.48
CA ILE A 123 -23.83 11.04 -4.83
C ILE A 123 -24.81 12.16 -5.21
N ASN A 124 -25.38 12.87 -4.24
CA ASN A 124 -26.31 13.98 -4.44
C ASN A 124 -25.62 15.35 -4.40
N GLY A 125 -24.29 15.39 -4.31
CA GLY A 125 -23.51 16.62 -4.19
C GLY A 125 -23.52 17.24 -2.78
N LYS A 126 -23.95 16.50 -1.76
CA LYS A 126 -24.01 16.96 -0.37
C LYS A 126 -22.78 16.51 0.42
N PRO A 127 -22.34 17.29 1.41
CA PRO A 127 -21.27 16.85 2.30
C PRO A 127 -21.73 15.68 3.17
N PHE A 128 -20.98 14.59 3.14
CA PHE A 128 -21.10 13.42 3.99
C PHE A 128 -19.91 13.36 4.94
N SER A 129 -20.16 13.18 6.24
CA SER A 129 -19.12 13.02 7.26
C SER A 129 -19.19 11.63 7.89
N LEU A 130 -18.05 10.96 8.05
CA LEU A 130 -17.98 9.65 8.70
C LEU A 130 -18.53 9.67 10.13
N ALA A 131 -18.31 10.77 10.87
CA ALA A 131 -18.86 10.99 12.20
C ALA A 131 -20.39 10.81 12.28
N SER A 132 -21.11 11.02 11.18
CA SER A 132 -22.58 10.84 11.14
C SER A 132 -23.02 9.39 11.33
N LEU A 133 -22.12 8.42 11.16
CA LEU A 133 -22.38 6.99 11.32
C LEU A 133 -21.91 6.42 12.65
N ARG A 134 -21.45 7.25 13.59
CA ARG A 134 -21.01 6.80 14.92
C ARG A 134 -22.10 5.98 15.61
N GLY A 135 -21.72 4.83 16.17
CA GLY A 135 -22.62 3.88 16.83
C GLY A 135 -23.15 2.77 15.89
N LYS A 136 -22.89 2.84 14.58
CA LYS A 136 -23.08 1.72 13.65
C LYS A 136 -21.73 1.06 13.35
N TYR A 137 -21.77 -0.21 12.93
CA TYR A 137 -20.63 -0.79 12.23
C TYR A 137 -20.53 -0.15 10.85
N VAL A 138 -19.34 0.27 10.45
CA VAL A 138 -19.12 0.91 9.14
C VAL A 138 -18.07 0.13 8.38
N VAL A 139 -18.41 -0.27 7.17
CA VAL A 139 -17.47 -0.87 6.21
C VAL A 139 -17.13 0.21 5.20
N LEU A 140 -15.86 0.60 5.15
CA LEU A 140 -15.34 1.48 4.10
C LEU A 140 -14.92 0.61 2.92
N ASP A 141 -15.60 0.79 1.78
CA ASP A 141 -15.33 0.07 0.55
C ASP A 141 -14.67 1.00 -0.46
N PHE A 142 -13.40 0.77 -0.73
CA PHE A 142 -12.58 1.57 -1.62
C PHE A 142 -12.61 0.96 -3.02
N TRP A 143 -13.37 1.56 -3.93
CA TRP A 143 -13.67 0.97 -5.25
C TRP A 143 -13.64 2.03 -6.36
N GLY A 144 -13.84 1.59 -7.59
CA GLY A 144 -14.08 2.48 -8.73
C GLY A 144 -14.68 1.72 -9.91
N SER A 145 -15.26 2.42 -10.89
CA SER A 145 -15.99 1.76 -12.00
C SER A 145 -15.10 0.85 -12.87
N TRP A 146 -13.79 1.11 -12.85
CA TRP A 146 -12.78 0.37 -13.57
C TRP A 146 -12.26 -0.86 -12.79
N CYS A 147 -12.61 -1.00 -11.51
CA CYS A 147 -12.15 -2.11 -10.66
C CYS A 147 -13.02 -3.36 -10.88
N GLY A 148 -12.62 -4.21 -11.84
CA GLY A 148 -13.35 -5.43 -12.17
C GLY A 148 -13.52 -6.41 -11.00
N TRP A 149 -12.54 -6.51 -10.10
CA TRP A 149 -12.63 -7.35 -8.91
C TRP A 149 -13.60 -6.80 -7.86
N CYS A 150 -13.64 -5.48 -7.67
CA CYS A 150 -14.59 -4.82 -6.79
C CYS A 150 -16.03 -5.12 -7.26
N ILE A 151 -16.28 -4.96 -8.57
CA ILE A 151 -17.61 -5.22 -9.17
C ILE A 151 -18.06 -6.67 -9.01
N LYS A 152 -17.13 -7.63 -9.15
CA LYS A 152 -17.44 -9.06 -8.93
C LYS A 152 -17.85 -9.36 -7.49
N GLY A 153 -17.36 -8.59 -6.50
CA GLY A 153 -17.71 -8.76 -5.09
C GLY A 153 -19.05 -8.12 -4.69
N MET A 154 -19.54 -7.13 -5.45
CA MET A 154 -20.77 -6.38 -5.13
C MET A 154 -22.02 -7.26 -4.91
N PRO A 155 -22.28 -8.33 -5.67
CA PRO A 155 -23.45 -9.20 -5.43
C PRO A 155 -23.46 -9.80 -4.02
N GLU A 156 -22.31 -10.25 -3.51
CA GLU A 156 -22.20 -10.80 -2.17
C GLU A 156 -22.33 -9.70 -1.11
N MET A 157 -21.71 -8.54 -1.35
CA MET A 157 -21.85 -7.37 -0.48
C MET A 157 -23.31 -6.93 -0.33
N LYS A 158 -24.11 -6.94 -1.40
CA LYS A 158 -25.55 -6.66 -1.34
C LYS A 158 -26.30 -7.65 -0.45
N ASN A 159 -25.93 -8.93 -0.47
CA ASN A 159 -26.54 -9.94 0.40
C ASN A 159 -26.25 -9.66 1.88
N TYR A 160 -25.00 -9.32 2.22
CA TYR A 160 -24.64 -8.93 3.59
C TYR A 160 -25.32 -7.62 4.00
N TYR A 161 -25.35 -6.64 3.12
CA TYR A 161 -26.00 -5.35 3.37
C TYR A 161 -27.48 -5.56 3.68
N LYS A 162 -28.20 -6.35 2.89
CA LYS A 162 -29.60 -6.68 3.14
C LYS A 162 -29.84 -7.34 4.50
N LYS A 163 -28.90 -8.19 4.95
CA LYS A 163 -28.99 -8.90 6.24
C LYS A 163 -28.66 -8.00 7.44
N TYR A 164 -27.74 -7.06 7.28
CA TYR A 164 -27.15 -6.31 8.40
C TYR A 164 -27.39 -4.79 8.36
N SER A 165 -28.12 -4.25 7.39
CA SER A 165 -28.35 -2.80 7.20
C SER A 165 -28.85 -2.04 8.42
N LYS A 166 -29.53 -2.71 9.35
CA LYS A 166 -29.97 -2.12 10.63
C LYS A 166 -28.82 -1.82 11.60
N LYS A 167 -27.72 -2.58 11.51
CA LYS A 167 -26.56 -2.52 12.43
C LYS A 167 -25.27 -2.06 11.75
N MET A 168 -25.19 -2.20 10.43
CA MET A 168 -24.01 -1.97 9.62
C MET A 168 -24.36 -1.07 8.42
N GLU A 169 -23.47 -0.14 8.09
CA GLU A 169 -23.51 0.67 6.89
C GLU A 169 -22.27 0.38 6.01
N ILE A 170 -22.43 0.47 4.70
CA ILE A 170 -21.31 0.44 3.75
C ILE A 170 -21.14 1.85 3.18
N VAL A 171 -19.91 2.35 3.18
CA VAL A 171 -19.55 3.63 2.55
C VAL A 171 -18.59 3.32 1.40
N GLY A 172 -19.11 3.36 0.18
CA GLY A 172 -18.33 3.21 -1.04
C GLY A 172 -17.60 4.51 -1.35
N ILE A 173 -16.28 4.50 -1.28
CA ILE A 173 -15.39 5.64 -1.53
C ILE A 173 -14.73 5.41 -2.89
N ASP A 174 -15.05 6.29 -3.85
CA ASP A 174 -14.30 6.39 -5.11
C ASP A 174 -13.20 7.44 -4.98
N CYS A 175 -12.03 7.12 -5.53
CA CYS A 175 -10.88 8.01 -5.53
C CYS A 175 -10.58 8.49 -6.94
N ASN A 176 -10.93 9.76 -7.21
CA ASN A 176 -10.44 10.51 -8.36
C ASN A 176 -10.96 10.00 -9.72
N GLU A 177 -12.13 9.33 -9.77
CA GLU A 177 -12.87 9.08 -11.00
C GLU A 177 -13.71 10.31 -11.41
N PRO A 178 -13.96 10.56 -12.71
CA PRO A 178 -14.95 11.56 -13.09
C PRO A 178 -16.32 11.23 -12.51
N GLU A 179 -16.95 12.22 -11.86
CA GLU A 179 -18.19 12.06 -11.10
C GLU A 179 -19.31 11.40 -11.91
N ASP A 180 -19.42 11.72 -13.20
CA ASP A 180 -20.41 11.14 -14.11
C ASP A 180 -20.24 9.62 -14.26
N LYS A 181 -19.01 9.14 -14.45
CA LYS A 181 -18.72 7.69 -14.61
C LYS A 181 -19.00 6.92 -13.34
N TRP A 182 -18.63 7.51 -12.21
CA TRP A 182 -18.89 6.95 -10.90
C TRP A 182 -20.40 6.83 -10.64
N LYS A 183 -21.17 7.91 -10.88
CA LYS A 183 -22.64 7.92 -10.77
C LYS A 183 -23.30 6.89 -11.68
N GLU A 184 -22.86 6.81 -12.94
CA GLU A 184 -23.33 5.81 -13.90
C GLU A 184 -23.07 4.39 -13.39
N ALA A 185 -21.88 4.12 -12.84
CA ALA A 185 -21.53 2.82 -12.30
C ALA A 185 -22.36 2.44 -11.08
N VAL A 186 -22.57 3.37 -10.13
CA VAL A 186 -23.45 3.16 -8.96
C VAL A 186 -24.86 2.78 -9.42
N LYS A 187 -25.40 3.51 -10.39
CA LYS A 187 -26.73 3.23 -10.95
C LYS A 187 -26.78 1.88 -11.69
N LYS A 188 -25.81 1.63 -12.57
CA LYS A 188 -25.70 0.39 -13.36
C LYS A 188 -25.63 -0.85 -12.48
N HIS A 189 -24.90 -0.76 -11.38
CA HIS A 189 -24.72 -1.86 -10.45
C HIS A 189 -25.73 -1.84 -9.31
N GLU A 190 -26.72 -0.93 -9.32
CA GLU A 190 -27.79 -0.83 -8.32
C GLU A 190 -27.28 -0.94 -6.89
N LEU A 191 -26.27 -0.13 -6.55
CA LEU A 191 -25.63 -0.18 -5.25
C LEU A 191 -26.46 0.60 -4.22
N PRO A 192 -26.98 -0.07 -3.16
CA PRO A 192 -28.00 0.52 -2.28
C PRO A 192 -27.44 1.29 -1.08
N TRP A 193 -26.12 1.40 -0.94
CA TRP A 193 -25.47 1.99 0.22
C TRP A 193 -24.91 3.40 -0.07
N ILE A 194 -24.24 4.01 0.91
CA ILE A 194 -23.74 5.38 0.78
C ILE A 194 -22.55 5.40 -0.17
N HIS A 195 -22.57 6.31 -1.14
CA HIS A 195 -21.48 6.52 -2.07
C HIS A 195 -20.95 7.94 -1.94
N VAL A 196 -19.64 8.05 -1.74
CA VAL A 196 -18.91 9.31 -1.70
C VAL A 196 -17.71 9.29 -2.63
N ILE A 197 -17.26 10.47 -3.03
CA ILE A 197 -16.13 10.64 -3.94
C ILE A 197 -15.08 11.59 -3.35
N ASP A 198 -13.80 11.22 -3.50
CA ASP A 198 -12.64 12.00 -3.12
C ASP A 198 -11.95 12.56 -4.38
N ASN A 199 -12.40 13.75 -4.80
CA ASN A 199 -11.88 14.48 -5.97
C ASN A 199 -10.89 15.59 -5.60
N GLU A 200 -10.74 15.93 -4.31
CA GLU A 200 -9.84 17.00 -3.86
C GLU A 200 -8.55 16.43 -3.28
N LYS A 201 -7.50 16.40 -4.12
CA LYS A 201 -6.12 16.08 -3.71
C LYS A 201 -5.95 14.73 -2.98
N ARG A 202 -6.90 13.79 -3.14
CA ARG A 202 -6.90 12.48 -2.48
C ARG A 202 -6.79 12.60 -0.96
N LYS A 203 -7.52 13.51 -0.33
CA LYS A 203 -7.37 13.76 1.11
C LYS A 203 -7.75 12.52 1.95
N CYS A 204 -8.83 11.83 1.60
CA CYS A 204 -9.23 10.59 2.28
C CYS A 204 -8.44 9.39 1.73
N CYS A 205 -8.34 9.27 0.41
CA CYS A 205 -7.69 8.13 -0.24
C CYS A 205 -6.16 8.10 -0.04
N GLY A 206 -5.55 9.27 0.12
CA GLY A 206 -4.12 9.46 0.36
C GLY A 206 -3.73 9.24 1.82
N ASP A 207 -4.54 9.75 2.76
CA ASP A 207 -4.23 9.72 4.20
C ASP A 207 -4.75 8.46 4.89
N VAL A 208 -5.78 7.79 4.34
CA VAL A 208 -6.40 6.59 4.94
C VAL A 208 -6.08 5.31 4.16
N CYS A 209 -5.72 5.39 2.87
CA CYS A 209 -5.81 4.21 1.99
C CYS A 209 -4.76 4.02 0.88
N ARG A 210 -3.57 4.62 0.95
CA ARG A 210 -2.49 4.31 -0.03
C ARG A 210 -1.99 2.87 -0.02
N GLN A 211 -2.31 2.06 0.99
CA GLN A 211 -1.79 0.69 1.08
C GLN A 211 -2.66 -0.36 0.37
N ARG A 212 -3.93 -0.06 0.06
CA ARG A 212 -4.90 -1.08 -0.41
C ARG A 212 -5.88 -0.63 -1.49
N PHE A 213 -5.84 0.62 -1.93
CA PHE A 213 -6.63 1.01 -3.10
C PHE A 213 -6.13 0.20 -4.31
N PRO A 214 -7.02 -0.42 -5.11
CA PRO A 214 -6.57 -0.92 -6.41
C PRO A 214 -5.96 0.26 -7.16
N HIS A 215 -4.76 0.11 -7.68
CA HIS A 215 -4.12 1.16 -8.47
C HIS A 215 -4.43 0.86 -9.92
N LYS A 216 -4.78 1.86 -10.73
CA LYS A 216 -4.54 1.73 -12.17
C LYS A 216 -3.04 1.56 -12.32
N GLY A 217 -2.61 0.33 -12.65
CA GLY A 217 -1.21 0.03 -12.88
C GLY A 217 -0.68 0.99 -13.94
N HIS A 218 0.21 1.89 -13.53
CA HIS A 218 1.18 2.46 -14.44
C HIS A 218 2.31 1.45 -14.48
N TYR A 219 2.28 0.60 -15.51
CA TYR A 219 3.48 -0.06 -16.02
C TYR A 219 4.41 1.00 -16.61
#